data_AF-A0A8T4AST1-F1
#
_entry.id   AF-A0A8T4AST1-F1
#
_cell.length_a   1.000
_cell.length_b   1.000
_cell.length_c   1.000
_cell.angle_alpha   90.00
_cell.angle_beta   90.00
_cell.angle_gamma   90.00
#
_symmetry.space_group_name_H-M   'P 1'
#
loop_
_entity.id
_entity.type
_entity.pdbx_description
1 polymer ?
#
loop_
_entity_poly.entity_id
_entity_poly.type
_entity_poly.pdbx_seq_one_letter_code
_entity_poly.pdbx_strand_id
1 'polypeptide(L)'
;MARKKKPVIKGSDPAYTTDFRAGFKAIPTNMPNLEQKQEAVKAPKEMPVIDNASKPKAPAKPVQKRRTTTPQAEQKKYVYLFATPQKAHMQDLDELSKKGIEAKDVARIAGRRANSIFAPSSRYTAPKDVKRLSSKYRYTTTKNVETAILNELHKSADPLNLKSDASMLQGQYEKIFWEKMEEVIQELKES
;
A
#
# COMPACT_ATOMS: atom_id res chain seq x y z
N MET A 1 14.80 -49.72 17.74
CA MET A 1 15.16 -48.97 16.51
C MET A 1 16.05 -47.79 16.88
N ALA A 2 17.26 -47.70 16.32
CA ALA A 2 18.23 -46.66 16.67
C ALA A 2 17.92 -45.33 15.95
N ARG A 3 17.89 -44.22 16.70
CA ARG A 3 17.59 -42.87 16.18
C ARG A 3 18.84 -42.29 15.49
N LYS A 4 18.74 -41.98 14.20
CA LYS A 4 19.85 -41.37 13.44
C LYS A 4 20.15 -39.96 13.98
N LYS A 5 21.41 -39.68 14.34
CA LYS A 5 21.87 -38.35 14.79
C LYS A 5 21.94 -37.38 13.61
N LYS A 6 21.55 -36.12 13.84
CA LYS A 6 21.64 -35.04 12.85
C LYS A 6 23.11 -34.60 12.69
N PRO A 7 23.59 -34.36 11.46
CA PRO A 7 24.92 -33.81 11.25
C PRO A 7 24.97 -32.34 11.70
N VAL A 8 26.05 -31.98 12.38
CA VAL A 8 26.36 -30.60 12.77
C VAL A 8 27.26 -30.01 11.69
N ILE A 9 26.72 -29.11 10.87
CA ILE A 9 27.50 -28.42 9.84
C ILE A 9 28.34 -27.36 10.55
N LYS A 10 29.66 -27.55 10.55
CA LYS A 10 30.62 -26.51 10.93
C LYS A 10 31.30 -26.03 9.66
N GLY A 11 30.94 -24.84 9.23
CA GLY A 11 31.60 -24.12 8.15
C GLY A 11 31.52 -22.63 8.47
N SER A 12 32.58 -22.09 9.07
CA SER A 12 32.83 -20.66 9.07
C SER A 12 33.78 -20.44 7.91
N ASP A 13 33.25 -19.93 6.79
CA ASP A 13 34.10 -19.55 5.67
C ASP A 13 34.90 -18.30 6.08
N PRO A 14 36.24 -18.34 6.11
CA PRO A 14 37.06 -17.18 6.47
C PRO A 14 36.91 -16.01 5.50
N ALA A 15 36.39 -16.23 4.28
CA ALA A 15 36.07 -15.17 3.33
C ALA A 15 34.70 -14.52 3.57
N TYR A 16 33.85 -15.09 4.43
CA TYR A 16 32.50 -14.61 4.68
C TYR A 16 32.47 -13.70 5.92
N THR A 17 32.80 -12.43 5.74
CA THR A 17 32.65 -11.41 6.79
C THR A 17 31.22 -10.88 6.79
N THR A 18 30.54 -10.91 7.94
CA THR A 18 29.20 -10.33 8.10
C THR A 18 29.22 -8.82 8.34
N ASP A 19 30.37 -8.19 8.12
CA ASP A 19 30.60 -6.76 8.37
C ASP A 19 30.30 -5.95 7.11
N PHE A 20 29.03 -5.68 6.86
CA PHE A 20 28.55 -4.81 5.77
C PHE A 20 29.00 -3.34 5.88
N ARG A 21 29.84 -3.00 6.86
CA ARG A 21 30.35 -1.65 7.09
C ARG A 21 31.70 -1.37 6.41
N ALA A 22 32.44 -2.40 5.98
CA ALA A 22 33.82 -2.23 5.49
C ALA A 22 33.94 -1.70 4.04
N GLY A 23 32.83 -1.44 3.34
CA GLY A 23 32.83 -1.03 1.93
C GLY A 23 32.08 0.26 1.60
N PHE A 24 31.45 0.93 2.56
CA PHE A 24 30.80 2.22 2.31
C PHE A 24 31.85 3.32 2.23
N LYS A 25 32.42 3.52 1.03
CA LYS A 25 33.09 4.78 0.71
C LYS A 25 32.00 5.87 0.73
N ALA A 26 32.01 6.70 1.77
CA ALA A 26 31.15 7.88 1.86
C ALA A 26 31.39 8.74 0.61
N ILE A 27 30.32 8.99 -0.14
CA ILE A 27 30.33 9.94 -1.25
C ILE A 27 30.58 11.32 -0.63
N PRO A 28 31.56 12.11 -1.11
CA PRO A 28 31.83 13.42 -0.53
C PRO A 28 30.63 14.35 -0.76
N THR A 29 29.89 14.63 0.31
CA THR A 29 28.88 15.68 0.34
C THR A 29 29.59 17.02 0.35
N ASN A 30 29.49 17.76 -0.77
CA ASN A 30 29.90 19.16 -0.82
C ASN A 30 28.87 20.00 -0.04
N MET A 31 29.01 20.05 1.28
CA MET A 31 28.26 20.95 2.16
C MET A 31 29.26 21.77 2.99
N PRO A 32 29.12 23.10 3.04
CA PRO A 32 30.03 23.94 3.80
C PRO A 32 29.96 23.66 5.30
N ASN A 33 31.15 23.57 5.87
CA ASN A 33 31.53 23.26 7.24
C ASN A 33 30.92 24.25 8.25
N LEU A 34 30.20 23.74 9.24
CA LEU A 34 29.87 24.47 10.47
C LEU A 34 30.55 23.72 11.62
N GLU A 35 31.65 24.31 12.06
CA GLU A 35 32.42 23.94 13.24
C GLU A 35 31.53 23.95 14.48
N GLN A 36 31.59 22.88 15.29
CA GLN A 36 31.48 22.97 16.75
C GLN A 36 32.03 21.68 17.43
N LYS A 37 33.34 21.74 17.66
CA LYS A 37 34.10 21.39 18.88
C LYS A 37 33.47 20.43 19.93
N GLN A 38 34.05 19.22 19.98
CA GLN A 38 34.60 18.46 21.13
C GLN A 38 34.01 18.65 22.54
N GLU A 39 33.69 17.56 23.25
CA GLU A 39 34.62 16.90 24.20
C GLU A 39 34.08 15.56 24.76
N ALA A 40 35.01 14.67 25.11
CA ALA A 40 34.82 13.28 25.53
C ALA A 40 34.69 13.12 27.07
N VAL A 41 34.35 11.91 27.55
CA VAL A 41 35.17 11.10 28.52
C VAL A 41 34.38 9.90 29.10
N LYS A 42 34.91 8.69 28.77
CA LYS A 42 35.13 7.42 29.51
C LYS A 42 34.07 6.70 30.40
N ALA A 43 33.99 5.38 30.15
CA ALA A 43 33.39 4.23 30.90
C ALA A 43 34.15 3.90 32.23
N PRO A 44 33.92 2.80 33.04
CA PRO A 44 33.17 1.52 32.81
C PRO A 44 32.50 0.81 34.05
N LYS A 45 32.04 -0.45 33.87
CA LYS A 45 31.63 -1.56 34.82
C LYS A 45 30.14 -1.58 35.23
N GLU A 46 29.43 -2.71 35.39
CA GLU A 46 29.75 -4.11 35.72
C GLU A 46 28.57 -5.06 35.34
N MET A 47 28.83 -6.35 35.14
CA MET A 47 27.82 -7.42 34.96
C MET A 47 27.13 -7.77 36.30
N PRO A 48 25.93 -8.41 36.27
CA PRO A 48 25.93 -9.80 36.72
C PRO A 48 25.04 -10.73 35.86
N VAL A 49 25.50 -11.98 35.77
CA VAL A 49 24.77 -13.18 35.36
C VAL A 49 23.98 -13.71 36.57
N ILE A 50 22.75 -14.19 36.38
CA ILE A 50 22.20 -15.43 36.98
C ILE A 50 20.92 -15.82 36.21
N ASP A 51 20.77 -17.14 36.11
CA ASP A 51 19.94 -17.95 35.23
C ASP A 51 18.42 -17.94 35.46
N ASN A 52 17.78 -18.46 34.40
CA ASN A 52 16.63 -19.38 34.38
C ASN A 52 15.22 -18.85 34.09
N ALA A 53 14.81 -19.23 32.87
CA ALA A 53 13.57 -19.94 32.55
C ALA A 53 12.25 -19.16 32.56
N SER A 54 11.75 -18.87 31.35
CA SER A 54 10.40 -19.27 30.91
C SER A 54 10.29 -19.17 29.38
N LYS A 55 10.00 -20.28 28.72
CA LYS A 55 9.76 -20.39 27.27
C LYS A 55 8.49 -19.63 26.85
N PRO A 56 8.52 -18.81 25.78
CA PRO A 56 7.34 -18.53 25.00
C PRO A 56 7.08 -19.67 23.99
N LYS A 57 5.84 -20.15 24.00
CA LYS A 57 5.26 -21.18 23.14
C LYS A 57 5.43 -20.79 21.67
N ALA A 58 6.03 -21.68 20.86
CA ALA A 58 6.22 -21.46 19.43
C ALA A 58 4.89 -21.28 18.68
N PRO A 59 4.80 -20.37 17.69
CA PRO A 59 3.61 -20.22 16.86
C PRO A 59 3.45 -21.42 15.91
N ALA A 60 2.22 -21.89 15.77
CA ALA A 60 1.83 -22.98 14.88
C ALA A 60 2.18 -22.64 13.42
N LYS A 61 2.80 -23.58 12.71
CA LYS A 61 3.03 -23.49 11.26
C LYS A 61 1.69 -23.46 10.52
N PRO A 62 1.47 -22.57 9.54
CA PRO A 62 0.24 -22.57 8.77
C PRO A 62 0.26 -23.76 7.80
N VAL A 63 -0.73 -24.66 7.96
CA VAL A 63 -1.02 -25.71 6.99
C VAL A 63 -1.54 -25.03 5.73
N GLN A 64 -0.73 -25.02 4.67
CA GLN A 64 -1.18 -24.62 3.35
C GLN A 64 -2.20 -25.65 2.83
N LYS A 65 -3.49 -25.36 3.02
CA LYS A 65 -4.56 -26.07 2.30
C LYS A 65 -4.40 -25.76 0.82
N ARG A 66 -3.91 -26.74 0.05
CA ARG A 66 -4.06 -26.77 -1.41
C ARG A 66 -5.54 -26.65 -1.71
N ARG A 67 -5.94 -25.55 -2.36
CA ARG A 67 -7.31 -25.36 -2.84
C ARG A 67 -7.55 -26.34 -3.97
N THR A 68 -8.41 -27.32 -3.72
CA THR A 68 -9.06 -28.14 -4.72
C THR A 68 -9.93 -27.26 -5.61
N THR A 69 -9.84 -27.47 -6.92
CA THR A 69 -10.64 -26.82 -7.95
C THR A 69 -12.09 -27.31 -7.86
N THR A 70 -12.91 -26.60 -7.09
CA THR A 70 -14.36 -26.74 -7.15
C THR A 70 -14.91 -25.98 -8.37
N PRO A 71 -15.97 -26.50 -9.03
CA PRO A 71 -16.57 -25.90 -10.21
C PRO A 71 -17.15 -24.52 -9.91
N GLN A 72 -17.18 -23.72 -10.97
CA GLN A 72 -17.36 -22.27 -11.09
C GLN A 72 -18.70 -21.75 -10.54
N ALA A 73 -18.92 -21.85 -9.23
CA ALA A 73 -19.96 -21.08 -8.55
C ALA A 73 -19.50 -19.62 -8.49
N GLU A 74 -20.22 -18.69 -9.13
CA GLU A 74 -20.04 -17.22 -9.18
C GLU A 74 -19.04 -16.68 -8.14
N GLN A 75 -17.74 -16.80 -8.43
CA GLN A 75 -16.72 -16.41 -7.46
C GLN A 75 -16.63 -14.89 -7.50
N LYS A 76 -16.97 -14.25 -6.38
CA LYS A 76 -16.75 -12.82 -6.17
C LYS A 76 -15.35 -12.61 -5.61
N LYS A 77 -14.62 -11.65 -6.18
CA LYS A 77 -13.29 -11.26 -5.73
C LYS A 77 -13.36 -9.87 -5.12
N TYR A 78 -12.66 -9.68 -4.00
CA TYR A 78 -12.48 -8.37 -3.40
C TYR A 78 -11.40 -7.60 -4.18
N VAL A 79 -11.77 -6.43 -4.68
CA VAL A 79 -10.88 -5.52 -5.39
C VAL A 79 -10.73 -4.23 -4.60
N TYR A 80 -9.50 -3.78 -4.42
CA TYR A 80 -9.19 -2.49 -3.81
C TYR A 80 -9.26 -1.40 -4.86
N LEU A 81 -10.08 -0.39 -4.62
CA LEU A 81 -10.19 0.79 -5.48
C LEU A 81 -9.70 1.99 -4.70
N PHE A 82 -9.07 2.92 -5.39
CA PHE A 82 -8.76 4.22 -4.80
C PHE A 82 -9.13 5.32 -5.77
N ALA A 83 -9.22 6.54 -5.30
CA ALA A 83 -9.33 7.69 -6.18
C ALA A 83 -8.70 8.90 -5.52
N THR A 84 -8.12 9.76 -6.33
CA THR A 84 -7.55 11.03 -5.88
C THR A 84 -8.23 12.15 -6.63
N PRO A 85 -8.55 13.28 -5.96
CA PRO A 85 -9.04 14.46 -6.65
C PRO A 85 -8.04 14.97 -7.70
N GLN A 86 -8.55 15.62 -8.73
CA GLN A 86 -7.75 16.32 -9.73
C GLN A 86 -7.19 17.64 -9.19
N LYS A 87 -6.10 18.13 -9.80
CA LYS A 87 -5.57 19.47 -9.48
C LYS A 87 -6.52 20.62 -9.79
N ALA A 88 -7.48 20.42 -10.68
CA ALA A 88 -8.52 21.42 -10.95
C ALA A 88 -9.31 21.77 -9.68
N HIS A 89 -9.65 20.77 -8.85
CA HIS A 89 -10.39 20.99 -7.61
C HIS A 89 -9.56 21.65 -6.49
N MET A 90 -8.25 21.89 -6.67
CA MET A 90 -7.42 22.52 -5.62
C MET A 90 -8.00 23.86 -5.18
N GLN A 91 -8.38 24.70 -6.14
CA GLN A 91 -8.86 26.05 -5.85
C GLN A 91 -10.15 26.00 -5.02
N ASP A 92 -11.10 25.16 -5.44
CA ASP A 92 -12.35 24.95 -4.71
C ASP A 92 -12.13 24.37 -3.32
N LEU A 93 -11.21 23.41 -3.19
CA LEU A 93 -10.88 22.81 -1.91
C LEU A 93 -10.16 23.80 -0.97
N ASP A 94 -9.35 24.71 -1.51
CA ASP A 94 -8.71 25.78 -0.73
C ASP A 94 -9.74 26.82 -0.27
N GLU A 95 -10.78 27.12 -1.06
CA GLU A 95 -11.92 27.94 -0.65
C GLU A 95 -12.71 27.28 0.49
N LEU A 96 -13.02 25.99 0.36
CA LEU A 96 -13.72 25.23 1.40
C LEU A 96 -12.87 25.11 2.68
N SER A 97 -11.54 25.02 2.55
CA SER A 97 -10.62 25.04 3.68
C SER A 97 -10.72 26.35 4.47
N LYS A 98 -10.90 27.50 3.80
CA LYS A 98 -11.14 28.80 4.47
C LYS A 98 -12.47 28.83 5.22
N LYS A 99 -13.49 28.10 4.75
CA LYS A 99 -14.75 27.88 5.47
C LYS A 99 -14.61 26.87 6.64
N GLY A 100 -13.44 26.27 6.83
CA GLY A 100 -13.16 25.29 7.89
C GLY A 100 -13.46 23.84 7.52
N ILE A 101 -13.75 23.53 6.25
CA ILE A 101 -14.02 22.17 5.79
C ILE A 101 -12.74 21.56 5.22
N GLU A 102 -12.27 20.44 5.80
CA GLU A 102 -11.07 19.78 5.31
C GLU A 102 -11.32 19.09 3.95
N ALA A 103 -10.44 19.35 2.98
CA ALA A 103 -10.49 18.73 1.65
C ALA A 103 -10.53 17.19 1.68
N LYS A 104 -9.97 16.56 2.71
CA LYS A 104 -10.01 15.11 2.92
C LYS A 104 -11.43 14.61 3.20
N ASP A 105 -12.23 15.36 3.95
CA ASP A 105 -13.60 14.98 4.26
C ASP A 105 -14.52 15.15 3.05
N VAL A 106 -14.30 16.20 2.25
CA VAL A 106 -14.95 16.35 0.92
C VAL A 106 -14.67 15.12 0.05
N ALA A 107 -13.39 14.72 -0.07
CA ALA A 107 -12.99 13.53 -0.81
C ALA A 107 -13.62 12.24 -0.27
N ARG A 108 -13.79 12.13 1.06
CA ARG A 108 -14.44 10.98 1.69
C ARG A 108 -15.94 10.94 1.42
N ILE A 109 -16.64 12.08 1.45
CA ILE A 109 -18.08 12.16 1.17
C ILE A 109 -18.34 11.78 -0.29
N ALA A 110 -17.61 12.39 -1.22
CA ALA A 110 -17.71 12.05 -2.64
C ALA A 110 -17.35 10.58 -2.90
N GLY A 111 -16.30 10.07 -2.25
CA GLY A 111 -15.91 8.67 -2.32
C GLY A 111 -17.02 7.72 -1.87
N ARG A 112 -17.72 8.03 -0.77
CA ARG A 112 -18.86 7.23 -0.31
C ARG A 112 -20.02 7.25 -1.32
N ARG A 113 -20.36 8.41 -1.88
CA ARG A 113 -21.42 8.56 -2.90
C ARG A 113 -21.07 7.84 -4.20
N ALA A 114 -19.83 7.96 -4.66
CA ALA A 114 -19.33 7.24 -5.82
C ALA A 114 -19.40 5.72 -5.59
N ASN A 115 -18.97 5.28 -4.40
CA ASN A 115 -19.01 3.87 -4.03
C ASN A 115 -20.43 3.31 -3.95
N SER A 116 -21.45 4.08 -3.56
CA SER A 116 -22.84 3.60 -3.57
C SER A 116 -23.40 3.42 -4.99
N ILE A 117 -22.97 4.23 -5.94
CA ILE A 117 -23.46 4.21 -7.32
C ILE A 117 -22.64 3.26 -8.21
N PHE A 118 -21.38 3.03 -7.85
CA PHE A 118 -20.46 2.25 -8.68
C PHE A 118 -20.92 0.81 -8.89
N ALA A 119 -21.22 0.49 -10.15
CA ALA A 119 -21.45 -0.85 -10.68
C ALA A 119 -20.36 -1.17 -11.72
N PRO A 120 -19.55 -2.23 -11.53
CA PRO A 120 -18.48 -2.58 -12.46
C PRO A 120 -19.07 -3.05 -13.80
N SER A 121 -18.52 -2.55 -14.91
CA SER A 121 -18.89 -2.96 -16.26
C SER A 121 -17.78 -3.83 -16.88
N SER A 122 -18.15 -4.77 -17.76
CA SER A 122 -17.19 -5.56 -18.54
C SER A 122 -16.46 -4.74 -19.61
N ARG A 123 -16.91 -3.50 -19.90
CA ARG A 123 -16.26 -2.61 -20.86
C ARG A 123 -15.09 -1.86 -20.23
N TYR A 124 -13.89 -2.11 -20.72
CA TYR A 124 -12.70 -1.41 -20.23
C TYR A 124 -12.78 0.10 -20.51
N THR A 125 -12.50 0.90 -19.47
CA THR A 125 -12.30 2.34 -19.58
C THR A 125 -10.90 2.65 -19.08
N ALA A 126 -10.06 3.19 -19.95
CA ALA A 126 -8.70 3.57 -19.57
C ALA A 126 -8.73 4.69 -18.51
N PRO A 127 -7.89 4.61 -17.47
CA PRO A 127 -7.70 5.71 -16.54
C PRO A 127 -7.27 6.97 -17.31
N LYS A 128 -7.93 8.10 -17.04
CA LYS A 128 -7.52 9.37 -17.67
C LYS A 128 -6.16 9.80 -17.13
N ASP A 129 -5.29 10.28 -18.02
CA ASP A 129 -4.01 10.85 -17.63
C ASP A 129 -4.19 12.31 -17.21
N VAL A 130 -4.66 12.50 -15.97
CA VAL A 130 -4.89 13.81 -15.38
C VAL A 130 -3.92 14.03 -14.22
N LYS A 131 -3.48 15.26 -14.05
CA LYS A 131 -2.62 15.67 -12.94
C LYS A 131 -3.40 15.54 -11.62
N ARG A 132 -3.16 14.45 -10.90
CA ARG A 132 -3.78 14.12 -9.60
C ARG A 132 -3.19 14.95 -8.46
N LEU A 133 -3.97 15.16 -7.39
CA LEU A 133 -3.49 15.70 -6.11
C LEU A 133 -2.51 14.74 -5.43
N SER A 134 -1.88 15.23 -4.37
CA SER A 134 -1.10 14.39 -3.46
C SER A 134 -1.94 13.22 -2.93
N SER A 135 -1.29 12.07 -2.74
CA SER A 135 -1.89 10.88 -2.13
C SER A 135 -2.46 11.11 -0.72
N LYS A 136 -2.15 12.24 -0.07
CA LYS A 136 -2.77 12.66 1.20
C LYS A 136 -4.31 12.73 1.11
N TYR A 137 -4.85 13.10 -0.05
CA TYR A 137 -6.28 13.23 -0.29
C TYR A 137 -6.89 11.99 -0.98
N ARG A 138 -6.16 10.88 -1.00
CA ARG A 138 -6.64 9.63 -1.60
C ARG A 138 -7.79 9.06 -0.77
N TYR A 139 -8.89 8.77 -1.45
CA TYR A 139 -9.94 7.90 -0.93
C TYR A 139 -9.66 6.46 -1.34
N THR A 140 -9.82 5.51 -0.42
CA THR A 140 -9.63 4.08 -0.66
C THR A 140 -10.89 3.32 -0.24
N THR A 141 -11.32 2.38 -1.06
CA THR A 141 -12.49 1.53 -0.83
C THR A 141 -12.23 0.11 -1.34
N THR A 142 -13.10 -0.81 -0.95
CA THR A 142 -13.11 -2.19 -1.46
C THR A 142 -14.45 -2.50 -2.07
N LYS A 143 -14.44 -3.23 -3.19
CA LYS A 143 -15.65 -3.70 -3.87
C LYS A 143 -15.56 -5.17 -4.19
N ASN A 144 -16.68 -5.85 -4.03
CA ASN A 144 -16.87 -7.23 -4.46
C ASN A 144 -17.28 -7.22 -5.93
N VAL A 145 -16.47 -7.84 -6.77
CA VAL A 145 -16.69 -7.89 -8.22
C VAL A 145 -16.72 -9.34 -8.66
N GLU A 146 -17.61 -9.64 -9.60
CA GLU A 146 -17.68 -10.97 -10.19
C GLU A 146 -16.44 -11.28 -11.03
N THR A 147 -15.89 -12.48 -10.87
CA THR A 147 -14.69 -12.91 -11.62
C THR A 147 -14.92 -13.00 -13.12
N ALA A 148 -16.15 -13.27 -13.58
CA ALA A 148 -16.50 -13.27 -15.00
C ALA A 148 -16.22 -11.90 -15.65
N ILE A 149 -16.71 -10.82 -15.04
CA ILE A 149 -16.51 -9.45 -15.50
C ILE A 149 -15.02 -9.08 -15.54
N LEU A 150 -14.26 -9.46 -14.50
CA LEU A 150 -12.82 -9.21 -14.45
C LEU A 150 -12.07 -9.96 -15.55
N ASN A 151 -12.42 -11.22 -15.82
CA ASN A 151 -11.79 -12.01 -16.87
C ASN A 151 -12.08 -11.43 -18.26
N GLU A 152 -13.30 -10.93 -18.50
CA GLU A 152 -13.65 -10.24 -19.74
C GLU A 152 -12.86 -8.94 -19.91
N LEU A 153 -12.73 -8.15 -18.84
CA LEU A 153 -11.91 -6.93 -18.84
C LEU A 153 -10.46 -7.24 -19.21
N HIS A 154 -9.85 -8.26 -18.60
CA HIS A 154 -8.49 -8.69 -18.93
C HIS A 154 -8.38 -9.19 -20.36
N LYS A 155 -9.27 -10.05 -20.83
CA LYS A 155 -9.26 -10.52 -22.24
C LYS A 155 -9.27 -9.36 -23.25
N SER A 156 -10.02 -8.30 -22.95
CA SER A 156 -10.16 -7.16 -23.88
C SER A 156 -8.98 -6.19 -23.86
N ALA A 157 -8.43 -5.85 -22.69
CA ALA A 157 -7.49 -4.75 -22.54
C ALA A 157 -6.11 -5.16 -21.98
N ASP A 158 -5.98 -6.38 -21.48
CA ASP A 158 -4.72 -6.94 -20.99
C ASP A 158 -4.69 -8.48 -21.10
N PRO A 159 -4.54 -9.02 -22.32
CA PRO A 159 -4.52 -10.47 -22.53
C PRO A 159 -3.36 -11.17 -21.82
N LEU A 160 -2.32 -10.42 -21.42
CA LEU A 160 -1.15 -10.93 -20.71
C LEU A 160 -1.29 -10.85 -19.18
N ASN A 161 -2.39 -10.27 -18.66
CA ASN A 161 -2.65 -10.08 -17.23
C ASN A 161 -1.49 -9.37 -16.48
N LEU A 162 -0.89 -8.35 -17.09
CA LEU A 162 0.18 -7.55 -16.49
C LEU A 162 -0.33 -6.55 -15.45
N LYS A 163 -1.53 -6.02 -15.67
CA LYS A 163 -2.23 -5.05 -14.83
C LYS A 163 -3.01 -5.79 -13.75
N SER A 164 -3.14 -5.14 -12.60
CA SER A 164 -3.96 -5.66 -11.51
C SER A 164 -5.45 -5.51 -11.82
N ASP A 165 -6.30 -6.35 -11.23
CA ASP A 165 -7.76 -6.21 -11.32
C ASP A 165 -8.25 -4.82 -10.89
N ALA A 166 -7.57 -4.22 -9.90
CA ALA A 166 -7.84 -2.87 -9.45
C ALA A 166 -7.60 -1.86 -10.58
N SER A 167 -6.47 -1.96 -11.28
CA SER A 167 -6.12 -1.10 -12.41
C SER A 167 -7.14 -1.17 -13.55
N MET A 168 -7.81 -2.32 -13.73
CA MET A 168 -8.81 -2.51 -14.78
C MET A 168 -10.11 -1.74 -14.49
N LEU A 169 -10.52 -1.69 -13.22
CA LEU A 169 -11.73 -1.00 -12.78
C LEU A 169 -11.48 0.46 -12.39
N GLN A 170 -10.23 0.82 -12.10
CA GLN A 170 -9.82 2.14 -11.64
C GLN A 170 -10.34 3.25 -12.57
N GLY A 171 -10.22 3.08 -13.90
CA GLY A 171 -10.65 4.10 -14.85
C GLY A 171 -12.16 4.35 -14.84
N GLN A 172 -12.96 3.31 -14.64
CA GLN A 172 -14.42 3.43 -14.50
C GLN A 172 -14.77 4.15 -13.19
N TYR A 173 -14.11 3.78 -12.10
CA TYR A 173 -14.37 4.34 -10.77
C TYR A 173 -13.94 5.81 -10.66
N GLU A 174 -12.77 6.18 -11.19
CA GLU A 174 -12.25 7.56 -11.13
C GLU A 174 -13.20 8.56 -11.80
N LYS A 175 -13.84 8.17 -12.92
CA LYS A 175 -14.80 9.03 -13.61
C LYS A 175 -15.98 9.40 -12.70
N ILE A 176 -16.63 8.39 -12.12
CA ILE A 176 -17.78 8.59 -11.22
C ILE A 176 -17.35 9.34 -9.96
N PHE A 177 -16.17 9.06 -9.45
CA PHE A 177 -15.62 9.77 -8.30
C PHE A 177 -15.46 11.27 -8.56
N TRP A 178 -14.90 11.67 -9.71
CA TRP A 178 -14.71 13.08 -10.02
C TRP A 178 -16.03 13.81 -10.27
N GLU A 179 -17.00 13.18 -10.93
CA GLU A 179 -18.36 13.72 -11.08
C GLU A 179 -18.99 13.99 -9.70
N LYS A 180 -18.91 13.03 -8.78
CA LYS A 180 -19.43 13.21 -7.42
C LYS A 180 -18.63 14.17 -6.55
N MET A 181 -17.34 14.37 -6.84
CA MET A 181 -16.54 15.41 -6.17
C MET A 181 -17.05 16.81 -6.53
N GLU A 182 -17.31 17.06 -7.81
CA GLU A 182 -17.81 18.36 -8.28
C GLU A 182 -19.19 18.66 -7.69
N GLU A 183 -20.11 17.70 -7.68
CA GLU A 183 -21.42 17.84 -7.05
C GLU A 183 -21.31 18.19 -5.55
N VAL A 184 -20.48 17.47 -4.80
CA VAL A 184 -20.28 17.73 -3.36
C VAL A 184 -19.66 19.10 -3.12
N ILE A 185 -18.71 19.52 -3.96
CA ILE A 185 -18.11 20.85 -3.85
C ILE A 185 -19.16 21.93 -4.07
N GLN A 186 -20.03 21.78 -5.08
CA GLN A 186 -21.12 22.73 -5.35
C GLN A 186 -22.09 22.84 -4.18
N GLU A 187 -22.56 21.70 -3.65
CA GLU A 187 -23.44 21.67 -2.46
C GLU A 187 -22.83 22.40 -1.25
N LEU A 188 -21.53 22.23 -1.01
CA LEU A 188 -20.81 22.87 0.10
C LEU A 188 -20.49 24.35 -0.14
N LYS A 189 -20.49 24.80 -1.40
CA LYS A 189 -20.35 26.21 -1.72
C LYS A 189 -21.65 26.97 -1.47
N GLU A 190 -22.78 26.35 -1.80
CA GLU A 190 -24.13 26.88 -1.58
C GLU A 190 -24.58 26.86 -0.11
N SER A 191 -24.01 25.94 0.68
CA SER A 191 -24.18 25.90 2.14
C SER A 191 -23.32 26.95 2.88
#